data_AF-A0A8S0QEZ2-F1
#
_entry.id   AF-A0A8S0QEZ2-F1
#
_cell.length_a   1.000
_cell.length_b   1.000
_cell.length_c   1.000
_cell.angle_alpha   90.00
_cell.angle_beta   90.00
_cell.angle_gamma   90.00
#
_symmetry.space_group_name_H-M   'P 1'
#
loop_
_entity.id
_entity.type
_entity.pdbx_description
1 polymer ?
#
loop_
_entity_poly.entity_id
_entity_poly.type
_entity_poly.pdbx_seq_one_letter_code
_entity_poly.pdbx_strand_id
1 'polypeptide(L)'
;MFLHSSNQGHKEWINEVNFLGVVKHPNLVKLVGYCAEDDERGIQRLLVYELMCNKSLEDHLLTRSASPLPWLLRLKIAQDAARGLAYLHEEMEFQLIFRDFKTSNILLDEDFNAKLSDFGLARQGPTAGLGHVSTSVVGTVGYAAPEYVHTGRLTAKSDVWSFGVVLYELITGRRVLERNLPRGEQKLLEWVKPYVSDPKKFPTILDPRLEEQIDMKSALKLASLANKCLMKHPKSRPKMSEIIEMLGSIIDSASPRDEFVPETDRETEIITEETEESEPGKHENSRKKGFDLRELVMRNRSIGKLDWRNWTPGLVRT
;
A
#
# COMPACT_ATOMS: atom_id res chain seq x y z
N MET A 1 -7.06 19.94 16.18
CA MET A 1 -5.95 20.90 16.35
C MET A 1 -4.88 20.23 17.21
N PHE A 2 -3.89 19.58 16.57
CA PHE A 2 -2.71 19.05 17.26
C PHE A 2 -1.50 19.70 16.59
N LEU A 3 -0.91 20.68 17.27
CA LEU A 3 0.38 21.26 16.89
C LEU A 3 1.42 20.13 16.94
N HIS A 4 1.79 19.61 15.78
CA HIS A 4 2.94 18.72 15.66
C HIS A 4 4.19 19.55 15.96
N SER A 5 4.89 19.20 17.03
CA SER A 5 6.19 19.80 17.35
C SER A 5 7.11 19.62 16.15
N SER A 6 7.69 20.72 15.66
CA SER A 6 8.56 20.79 14.47
C SER A 6 9.61 19.66 14.36
N ASN A 7 10.11 19.18 15.50
CA ASN A 7 11.08 18.08 15.56
C ASN A 7 10.54 16.70 15.10
N GLN A 8 9.26 16.40 15.29
CA GLN A 8 8.69 15.13 14.84
C GLN A 8 8.46 15.16 13.33
N GLY A 9 7.84 16.23 12.82
CA GLY A 9 7.64 16.42 11.38
C GLY A 9 8.96 16.45 10.60
N HIS A 10 10.01 17.03 11.15
CA HIS A 10 11.34 17.00 10.52
C HIS A 10 11.92 15.58 10.41
N LYS A 11 11.73 14.72 11.43
CA LYS A 11 12.19 13.31 11.38
C LYS A 11 11.41 12.49 10.35
N GLU A 12 10.10 12.69 10.27
CA GLU A 12 9.24 12.03 9.28
C GLU A 12 9.64 12.44 7.86
N TRP A 13 9.86 13.74 7.64
CA TRP A 13 10.35 14.25 6.36
C TRP A 13 11.69 13.63 5.96
N ILE A 14 12.67 13.55 6.87
CA ILE A 14 13.97 12.90 6.58
C ILE A 14 13.77 11.42 6.23
N ASN A 15 12.94 10.69 6.98
CA ASN A 15 12.67 9.29 6.69
C ASN A 15 12.09 9.12 5.30
N GLU A 16 11.12 9.95 4.95
CA GLU A 16 10.41 9.86 3.68
C GLU A 16 11.34 10.16 2.50
N VAL A 17 12.18 11.21 2.58
CA VAL A 17 13.21 11.48 1.57
C VAL A 17 14.18 10.31 1.42
N ASN A 18 14.64 9.72 2.53
CA ASN A 18 15.61 8.62 2.50
C ASN A 18 15.03 7.34 1.90
N PHE A 19 13.79 6.97 2.26
CA PHE A 19 13.17 5.74 1.75
C PHE A 19 12.62 5.92 0.35
N LEU A 20 11.89 7.00 0.05
CA LEU A 20 11.33 7.22 -1.28
C LEU A 20 12.40 7.55 -2.33
N GLY A 21 13.60 7.97 -1.91
CA GLY A 21 14.75 8.10 -2.80
C GLY A 21 15.26 6.76 -3.36
N VAL A 22 14.99 5.65 -2.67
CA VAL A 22 15.47 4.30 -3.06
C VAL A 22 14.34 3.33 -3.45
N VAL A 23 13.12 3.63 -3.05
CA VAL A 23 11.94 2.81 -3.30
C VAL A 23 11.34 3.15 -4.66
N LYS A 24 11.15 2.15 -5.52
CA LYS A 24 10.48 2.30 -6.83
C LYS A 24 9.65 1.09 -7.16
N HIS A 25 8.33 1.26 -7.13
CA HIS A 25 7.36 0.19 -7.39
C HIS A 25 6.03 0.80 -7.89
N PRO A 26 5.29 0.16 -8.82
CA PRO A 26 4.03 0.69 -9.35
C PRO A 26 2.97 0.96 -8.28
N ASN A 27 2.95 0.18 -7.19
CA ASN A 27 1.99 0.36 -6.08
C ASN A 27 2.52 1.20 -4.92
N LEU A 28 3.53 2.05 -5.14
CA LEU A 28 4.04 3.01 -4.16
C LEU A 28 4.08 4.40 -4.81
N VAL A 29 3.63 5.42 -4.08
CA VAL A 29 3.58 6.79 -4.61
C VAL A 29 5.00 7.29 -4.85
N LYS A 30 5.22 7.81 -6.05
CA LYS A 30 6.51 8.34 -6.48
C LYS A 30 6.73 9.74 -5.89
N LEU A 31 7.82 9.90 -5.14
CA LEU A 31 8.37 11.21 -4.81
C LEU A 31 9.01 11.82 -6.08
N VAL A 32 8.54 12.99 -6.49
CA VAL A 32 9.02 13.76 -7.64
C VAL A 32 10.14 14.72 -7.22
N GLY A 33 10.02 15.31 -6.03
CA GLY A 33 11.01 16.24 -5.50
C GLY A 33 10.73 16.61 -4.04
N TYR A 34 11.61 17.42 -3.46
CA TYR A 34 11.47 17.93 -2.10
C TYR A 34 12.04 19.34 -1.99
N CYS A 35 11.59 20.10 -0.99
CA CYS A 35 12.20 21.36 -0.58
C CYS A 35 12.81 21.20 0.82
N ALA A 36 14.04 21.68 0.98
CA ALA A 36 14.80 21.64 2.22
C ALA A 36 15.50 22.99 2.47
N GLU A 37 14.71 24.06 2.47
CA GLU A 37 15.20 25.43 2.68
C GLU A 37 15.01 25.86 4.13
N ASP A 38 16.00 26.55 4.67
CA ASP A 38 15.93 27.22 5.96
C ASP A 38 16.13 28.72 5.68
N ASP A 39 15.06 29.51 5.82
CA ASP A 39 15.08 30.95 5.52
C ASP A 39 14.58 31.80 6.71
N GLU A 40 14.51 33.12 6.51
CA GLU A 40 14.02 34.07 7.53
C GLU A 40 12.56 33.82 7.93
N ARG A 41 11.79 33.08 7.12
CA ARG A 41 10.39 32.71 7.36
C ARG A 41 10.27 31.36 8.09
N GLY A 42 11.36 30.60 8.17
CA GLY A 42 11.50 29.40 8.98
C GLY A 42 12.04 28.20 8.21
N ILE A 43 11.96 27.04 8.86
CA ILE A 43 12.37 25.76 8.30
C ILE A 43 11.27 25.27 7.34
N GLN A 44 11.57 25.23 6.04
CA GLN A 44 10.68 24.72 5.00
C GLN A 44 11.06 23.29 4.63
N ARG A 45 10.12 22.37 4.84
CA ARG A 45 10.27 20.96 4.50
C ARG A 45 9.05 20.54 3.70
N LEU A 46 9.20 20.48 2.37
CA LEU A 46 8.12 20.13 1.45
C LEU A 46 8.47 18.84 0.71
N LEU A 47 7.44 18.10 0.31
CA LEU A 47 7.55 16.89 -0.50
C LEU A 47 6.58 17.05 -1.67
N VAL A 48 7.05 16.74 -2.87
CA VAL A 48 6.30 16.84 -4.11
C VAL A 48 6.12 15.43 -4.66
N TYR A 49 4.88 15.00 -4.81
CA TYR A 49 4.52 13.66 -5.28
C TYR A 49 3.91 13.69 -6.66
N GLU A 50 3.81 12.53 -7.30
CA GLU A 50 2.84 12.33 -8.39
C GLU A 50 1.41 12.59 -7.88
N LEU A 51 0.56 13.11 -8.77
CA LEU A 51 -0.83 13.41 -8.42
C LEU A 51 -1.66 12.13 -8.45
N MET A 52 -2.39 11.88 -7.36
CA MET A 52 -3.33 10.77 -7.24
C MET A 52 -4.76 11.29 -7.42
N CYS A 53 -5.23 11.29 -8.68
CA CYS A 53 -6.47 11.96 -9.10
C CYS A 53 -7.72 11.50 -8.34
N ASN A 54 -7.76 10.24 -7.91
CA ASN A 54 -8.90 9.66 -7.22
C ASN A 54 -8.76 9.66 -5.68
N LYS A 55 -7.84 10.47 -5.11
CA LYS A 55 -7.66 10.66 -3.67
C LYS A 55 -7.40 9.34 -2.91
N SER A 56 -7.75 9.26 -1.62
CA SER A 56 -7.50 8.08 -0.78
C SER A 56 -8.64 7.07 -0.85
N LEU A 57 -8.36 5.80 -0.56
CA LEU A 57 -9.37 4.78 -0.36
C LEU A 57 -10.35 5.16 0.77
N GLU A 58 -9.86 5.83 1.82
CA GLU A 58 -10.70 6.37 2.89
C GLU A 58 -11.78 7.33 2.35
N ASP A 59 -11.43 8.20 1.41
CA ASP A 59 -12.38 9.15 0.82
C ASP A 59 -13.55 8.43 0.13
N HIS A 60 -13.29 7.31 -0.56
CA HIS A 60 -14.31 6.53 -1.24
C HIS A 60 -15.14 5.64 -0.31
N LEU A 61 -14.52 5.13 0.77
CA LEU A 61 -15.25 4.32 1.74
C LEU A 61 -16.10 5.17 2.67
N LEU A 62 -15.62 6.33 3.11
CA LEU A 62 -16.20 7.05 4.23
C LEU A 62 -16.88 8.37 3.86
N THR A 63 -16.47 9.01 2.78
CA THR A 63 -17.24 10.12 2.23
C THR A 63 -18.44 9.53 1.51
N ARG A 64 -19.60 10.16 1.63
CA ARG A 64 -20.77 9.83 0.80
C ARG A 64 -20.51 10.28 -0.64
N SER A 65 -19.49 9.72 -1.29
CA SER A 65 -19.33 9.80 -2.74
C SER A 65 -20.64 9.34 -3.38
N ALA A 66 -20.99 9.96 -4.51
CA ALA A 66 -22.26 9.67 -5.18
C ALA A 66 -22.39 8.19 -5.58
N SER A 67 -21.26 7.50 -5.81
CA SER A 67 -21.19 6.06 -6.07
C SER A 67 -20.19 5.38 -5.13
N PRO A 68 -20.53 4.20 -4.56
CA PRO A 68 -19.55 3.37 -3.86
C PRO A 68 -18.56 2.75 -4.86
N LEU A 69 -17.36 2.39 -4.37
CA LEU A 69 -16.43 1.57 -5.16
C LEU A 69 -17.04 0.18 -5.41
N PRO A 70 -17.13 -0.28 -6.67
CA PRO A 70 -17.59 -1.63 -7.00
C PRO A 70 -16.78 -2.72 -6.30
N TRP A 71 -17.41 -3.86 -6.05
CA TRP A 71 -16.79 -4.95 -5.29
C TRP A 71 -15.48 -5.46 -5.90
N LEU A 72 -15.45 -5.72 -7.21
CA LEU A 72 -14.23 -6.15 -7.90
C LEU A 72 -13.11 -5.10 -7.80
N LEU A 73 -13.45 -3.81 -7.82
CA LEU A 73 -12.48 -2.74 -7.66
C LEU A 73 -11.90 -2.69 -6.24
N ARG A 74 -12.71 -2.96 -5.21
CA ARG A 74 -12.22 -3.12 -3.82
C ARG A 74 -11.21 -4.26 -3.71
N LEU A 75 -11.45 -5.39 -4.39
CA LEU A 75 -10.53 -6.53 -4.42
C LEU A 75 -9.23 -6.19 -5.17
N LYS A 76 -9.31 -5.51 -6.32
CA LYS A 76 -8.14 -5.01 -7.06
C LYS A 76 -7.29 -4.08 -6.18
N ILE A 77 -7.91 -3.10 -5.52
CA ILE A 77 -7.24 -2.16 -4.62
C ILE A 77 -6.54 -2.90 -3.47
N ALA A 78 -7.19 -3.90 -2.87
CA ALA A 78 -6.57 -4.73 -1.84
C ALA A 78 -5.33 -5.47 -2.37
N GLN A 79 -5.41 -6.01 -3.59
CA GLN A 79 -4.31 -6.73 -4.22
C GLN A 79 -3.14 -5.79 -4.55
N ASP A 80 -3.42 -4.61 -5.08
CA ASP A 80 -2.41 -3.57 -5.36
C ASP A 80 -1.71 -3.09 -4.08
N ALA A 81 -2.47 -2.82 -3.02
CA ALA A 81 -1.90 -2.48 -1.73
C ALA A 81 -1.06 -3.63 -1.15
N ALA A 82 -1.48 -4.89 -1.34
CA ALA A 82 -0.71 -6.05 -0.93
C ALA A 82 0.60 -6.20 -1.71
N ARG A 83 0.61 -5.93 -3.02
CA ARG A 83 1.84 -5.86 -3.85
C ARG A 83 2.81 -4.82 -3.32
N GLY A 84 2.31 -3.63 -2.99
CA GLY A 84 3.12 -2.57 -2.38
C GLY A 84 3.80 -3.02 -1.09
N LEU A 85 3.06 -3.64 -0.17
CA LEU A 85 3.63 -4.16 1.08
C LEU A 85 4.59 -5.35 0.85
N ALA A 86 4.28 -6.26 -0.07
CA ALA A 86 5.14 -7.40 -0.40
C ALA A 86 6.51 -6.94 -0.90
N TYR A 87 6.52 -5.95 -1.80
CA TYR A 87 7.76 -5.34 -2.27
C TYR A 87 8.61 -4.83 -1.09
N LEU A 88 8.02 -4.05 -0.19
CA LEU A 88 8.71 -3.49 0.98
C LEU A 88 9.22 -4.58 1.94
N HIS A 89 8.47 -5.67 2.10
CA HIS A 89 8.76 -6.68 3.11
C HIS A 89 9.72 -7.77 2.64
N GLU A 90 9.66 -8.11 1.34
CA GLU A 90 10.17 -9.38 0.79
C GLU A 90 11.10 -9.20 -0.42
N GLU A 91 10.98 -8.11 -1.19
CA GLU A 91 11.71 -7.95 -2.47
C GLU A 91 12.87 -6.94 -2.39
N MET A 92 12.81 -5.99 -1.47
CA MET A 92 13.90 -5.05 -1.22
C MET A 92 15.14 -5.73 -0.63
N GLU A 93 16.33 -5.15 -0.85
CA GLU A 93 17.59 -5.63 -0.26
C GLU A 93 17.55 -5.64 1.27
N PHE A 94 16.79 -4.72 1.85
CA PHE A 94 16.46 -4.70 3.26
C PHE A 94 14.94 -4.67 3.44
N GLN A 95 14.44 -5.35 4.47
CA GLN A 95 13.04 -5.26 4.83
C GLN A 95 12.70 -3.84 5.30
N LEU A 96 11.63 -3.26 4.77
CA LEU A 96 11.04 -2.01 5.24
C LEU A 96 9.65 -2.28 5.83
N ILE A 97 9.42 -1.88 7.06
CA ILE A 97 8.13 -1.99 7.75
C ILE A 97 7.41 -0.64 7.62
N PHE A 98 6.20 -0.65 7.06
CA PHE A 98 5.42 0.54 6.72
C PHE A 98 4.85 1.24 7.96
N ARG A 99 4.42 0.46 8.97
CA ARG A 99 4.02 0.86 10.33
C ARG A 99 2.73 1.67 10.46
N ASP A 100 2.30 2.41 9.43
CA ASP A 100 1.04 3.17 9.45
C ASP A 100 0.11 2.80 8.28
N PHE A 101 -0.06 1.49 8.06
CA PHE A 101 -0.91 0.99 6.99
C PHE A 101 -2.40 1.19 7.33
N LYS A 102 -3.09 2.01 6.54
CA LYS A 102 -4.50 2.41 6.73
C LYS A 102 -5.13 2.89 5.42
N THR A 103 -6.45 2.99 5.37
CA THR A 103 -7.19 3.41 4.17
C THR A 103 -6.85 4.82 3.67
N SER A 104 -6.49 5.76 4.56
CA SER A 104 -6.06 7.12 4.15
C SER A 104 -4.69 7.17 3.49
N ASN A 105 -3.84 6.16 3.72
CA ASN A 105 -2.50 6.09 3.13
C ASN A 105 -2.46 5.25 1.84
N ILE A 106 -3.61 4.74 1.40
CA ILE A 106 -3.79 4.06 0.11
C ILE A 106 -4.42 5.06 -0.86
N LEU A 107 -3.64 5.60 -1.78
CA LEU A 107 -4.09 6.57 -2.78
C LEU A 107 -4.41 5.89 -4.11
N LEU A 108 -5.29 6.50 -4.89
CA LEU A 108 -5.81 5.96 -6.14
C LEU A 108 -5.47 6.90 -7.31
N ASP A 109 -4.82 6.35 -8.33
CA ASP A 109 -4.52 7.10 -9.57
C ASP A 109 -5.76 7.19 -10.47
N GLU A 110 -5.62 7.74 -11.67
CA GLU A 110 -6.71 7.92 -12.63
C GLU A 110 -7.46 6.63 -12.99
N ASP A 111 -6.75 5.50 -13.03
CA ASP A 111 -7.28 4.17 -13.35
C ASP A 111 -7.66 3.35 -12.10
N PHE A 112 -7.72 4.01 -10.94
CA PHE A 112 -7.97 3.39 -9.65
C PHE A 112 -6.96 2.27 -9.32
N ASN A 113 -5.71 2.37 -9.78
CA ASN A 113 -4.63 1.54 -9.25
C ASN A 113 -4.23 2.09 -7.89
N ALA A 114 -4.02 1.19 -6.92
CA ALA A 114 -3.70 1.61 -5.57
C ALA A 114 -2.19 1.80 -5.38
N LYS A 115 -1.81 2.90 -4.72
CA LYS A 115 -0.44 3.21 -4.34
C LYS A 115 -0.34 3.60 -2.87
N LEU A 116 0.65 3.04 -2.16
CA LEU A 116 0.91 3.40 -0.77
C LEU A 116 1.65 4.74 -0.68
N SER A 117 1.26 5.57 0.28
CA SER A 117 1.79 6.92 0.52
C SER A 117 2.12 7.14 1.99
N ASP A 118 2.78 8.24 2.33
CA ASP A 118 3.09 8.63 3.72
C ASP A 118 4.00 7.62 4.44
N PHE A 119 5.28 7.65 4.06
CA PHE A 119 6.33 6.79 4.60
C PHE A 119 7.01 7.39 5.83
N GLY A 120 6.50 8.50 6.38
CA GLY A 120 7.14 9.23 7.48
C GLY A 120 7.42 8.36 8.72
N LEU A 121 6.55 7.38 8.97
CA LEU A 121 6.66 6.45 10.10
C LEU A 121 7.37 5.14 9.78
N ALA A 122 7.69 4.88 8.50
CA ALA A 122 8.32 3.66 8.04
C ALA A 122 9.66 3.42 8.75
N ARG A 123 10.03 2.14 8.89
CA ARG A 123 11.26 1.72 9.58
C ARG A 123 11.89 0.55 8.87
N GLN A 124 13.22 0.61 8.73
CA GLN A 124 13.98 -0.57 8.37
C GLN A 124 13.72 -1.67 9.40
N GLY A 125 13.44 -2.87 8.90
CA GLY A 125 13.21 -4.08 9.66
C GLY A 125 14.45 -4.52 10.42
N PRO A 126 14.33 -5.61 11.21
CA PRO A 126 15.43 -6.08 12.04
C PRO A 126 16.64 -6.50 11.18
N THR A 127 17.84 -6.09 11.60
CA THR A 127 19.10 -6.58 11.03
C THR A 127 19.27 -8.08 11.32
N ALA A 128 20.08 -8.77 10.52
CA ALA A 128 20.37 -10.19 10.68
C ALA A 128 20.66 -10.57 12.15
N GLY A 129 19.93 -11.56 12.67
CA GLY A 129 20.03 -12.05 14.05
C GLY A 129 19.00 -11.45 15.03
N LEU A 130 18.28 -10.39 14.65
CA LEU A 130 17.18 -9.83 15.46
C LEU A 130 15.82 -10.29 14.93
N GLY A 131 14.87 -10.54 15.84
CA GLY A 131 13.51 -10.97 15.48
C GLY A 131 12.49 -9.84 15.36
N HIS A 132 12.83 -8.61 15.77
CA HIS A 132 11.95 -7.45 15.78
C HIS A 132 12.75 -6.14 15.88
N VAL A 133 12.09 -5.02 15.60
CA VAL A 133 12.57 -3.67 15.87
C VAL A 133 11.92 -3.16 17.16
N SER A 134 12.72 -2.84 18.18
CA SER A 134 12.21 -2.20 19.41
C SER A 134 12.07 -0.71 19.19
N THR A 135 10.85 -0.18 19.32
CA THR A 135 10.58 1.24 19.06
C THR A 135 9.37 1.72 19.87
N SER A 136 9.24 3.04 20.05
CA SER A 136 8.04 3.64 20.64
C SER A 136 6.79 3.25 19.85
N VAL A 137 5.66 3.10 20.53
CA VAL A 137 4.39 2.82 19.87
C VAL A 137 3.87 4.11 19.24
N VAL A 138 3.83 4.15 17.91
CA VAL A 138 3.27 5.23 17.08
C VAL A 138 2.51 4.62 15.90
N GLY A 139 1.67 5.41 15.25
CA GLY A 139 0.77 4.98 14.18
C GLY A 139 -0.69 5.29 14.53
N THR A 140 -1.59 4.91 13.64
CA THR A 140 -3.01 5.27 13.76
C THR A 140 -3.77 4.32 14.70
N VAL A 141 -4.54 4.90 15.63
CA VAL A 141 -5.35 4.15 16.60
C VAL A 141 -6.39 3.29 15.88
N GLY A 142 -6.45 2.01 16.25
CA GLY A 142 -7.38 1.02 15.68
C GLY A 142 -6.75 0.08 14.66
N TYR A 143 -5.65 0.50 14.03
CA TYR A 143 -4.92 -0.32 13.04
C TYR A 143 -3.78 -1.13 13.68
N ALA A 144 -3.17 -0.62 14.75
CA ALA A 144 -1.96 -1.21 15.33
C ALA A 144 -2.19 -2.64 15.90
N ALA A 145 -1.25 -3.53 15.59
CA ALA A 145 -1.24 -4.90 16.09
C ALA A 145 -1.11 -4.96 17.63
N PRO A 146 -1.82 -5.88 18.31
CA PRO A 146 -1.90 -5.90 19.77
C PRO A 146 -0.55 -6.14 20.44
N GLU A 147 0.30 -7.00 19.85
CA GLU A 147 1.65 -7.24 20.36
C GLU A 147 2.55 -6.01 20.24
N TYR A 148 2.38 -5.23 19.17
CA TYR A 148 3.16 -4.01 18.96
C TYR A 148 2.74 -2.95 19.99
N VAL A 149 1.44 -2.77 20.20
CA VAL A 149 0.91 -1.86 21.22
C VAL A 149 1.37 -2.25 22.63
N HIS A 150 1.40 -3.55 22.94
CA HIS A 150 1.75 -4.02 24.27
C HIS A 150 3.26 -4.01 24.56
N THR A 151 4.09 -4.30 23.55
CA THR A 151 5.53 -4.57 23.76
C THR A 151 6.47 -3.59 23.07
N GLY A 152 5.98 -2.75 22.16
CA GLY A 152 6.82 -1.91 21.30
C GLY A 152 7.64 -2.70 20.26
N ARG A 153 7.41 -4.01 20.13
CA ARG A 153 8.10 -4.87 19.16
C ARG A 153 7.43 -4.79 17.81
N LEU A 154 8.08 -4.10 16.88
CA LEU A 154 7.60 -3.91 15.51
C LEU A 154 8.19 -4.98 14.58
N THR A 155 7.34 -5.54 13.71
CA THR A 155 7.73 -6.52 12.68
C THR A 155 6.90 -6.28 11.41
N ALA A 156 7.31 -6.86 10.28
CA ALA A 156 6.47 -6.88 9.07
C ALA A 156 5.06 -7.48 9.33
N LYS A 157 4.93 -8.39 10.30
CA LYS A 157 3.63 -8.96 10.70
C LYS A 157 2.71 -7.94 11.38
N SER A 158 3.23 -6.81 11.86
CA SER A 158 2.42 -5.70 12.37
C SER A 158 1.69 -4.97 11.24
N ASP A 159 2.30 -4.86 10.06
CA ASP A 159 1.63 -4.34 8.85
C ASP A 159 0.59 -5.34 8.35
N VAL A 160 0.86 -6.65 8.40
CA VAL A 160 -0.13 -7.70 8.04
C VAL A 160 -1.40 -7.59 8.89
N TRP A 161 -1.26 -7.32 10.19
CA TRP A 161 -2.44 -7.08 11.04
C TRP A 161 -3.23 -5.86 10.56
N SER A 162 -2.54 -4.74 10.30
CA SER A 162 -3.15 -3.51 9.83
C SER A 162 -3.84 -3.71 8.47
N PHE A 163 -3.27 -4.54 7.60
CA PHE A 163 -3.89 -4.99 6.35
C PHE A 163 -5.21 -5.73 6.59
N GLY A 164 -5.25 -6.64 7.57
CA GLY A 164 -6.48 -7.32 7.98
C GLY A 164 -7.57 -6.37 8.47
N VAL A 165 -7.20 -5.24 9.11
CA VAL A 165 -8.15 -4.18 9.48
C VAL A 165 -8.72 -3.50 8.24
N VAL A 166 -7.86 -3.11 7.29
CA VAL A 166 -8.27 -2.49 6.01
C VAL A 166 -9.17 -3.42 5.19
N LEU A 167 -8.93 -4.74 5.20
CA LEU A 167 -9.83 -5.69 4.56
C LEU A 167 -11.26 -5.63 5.15
N TYR A 168 -11.41 -5.45 6.46
CA TYR A 168 -12.74 -5.25 7.05
C TYR A 168 -13.33 -3.89 6.72
N GLU A 169 -12.54 -2.83 6.56
CA GLU A 169 -13.06 -1.55 6.05
C GLU A 169 -13.58 -1.69 4.61
N LEU A 170 -12.88 -2.46 3.76
CA LEU A 170 -13.35 -2.76 2.41
C LEU A 170 -14.65 -3.58 2.39
N ILE A 171 -14.80 -4.54 3.30
CA ILE A 171 -16.03 -5.36 3.42
C ILE A 171 -17.21 -4.52 3.90
N THR A 172 -16.98 -3.70 4.92
CA THR A 172 -18.06 -3.08 5.72
C THR A 172 -18.37 -1.64 5.32
N GLY A 173 -17.43 -0.95 4.67
CA GLY A 173 -17.51 0.49 4.43
C GLY A 173 -17.53 1.35 5.69
N ARG A 174 -17.16 0.80 6.86
CA ARG A 174 -17.18 1.52 8.15
C ARG A 174 -15.80 1.97 8.59
N ARG A 175 -15.76 3.04 9.39
CA ARG A 175 -14.55 3.50 10.10
C ARG A 175 -14.07 2.45 11.10
N VAL A 176 -12.76 2.31 11.24
CA VAL A 176 -12.16 1.48 12.32
C VAL A 176 -12.62 1.90 13.71
N LEU A 177 -12.77 3.22 13.93
CA LEU A 177 -13.20 3.79 15.21
C LEU A 177 -14.27 4.88 15.00
N GLU A 178 -15.47 4.66 15.53
CA GLU A 178 -16.58 5.61 15.46
C GLU A 178 -17.17 5.88 16.86
N ARG A 179 -16.76 7.00 17.46
CA ARG A 179 -17.06 7.31 18.88
C ARG A 179 -18.53 7.62 19.16
N ASN A 180 -19.28 7.97 18.13
CA ASN A 180 -20.70 8.35 18.24
C ASN A 180 -21.63 7.13 18.31
N LEU A 181 -21.11 5.91 18.14
CA LEU A 181 -21.87 4.67 18.24
C LEU A 181 -21.92 4.11 19.68
N PRO A 182 -22.85 3.17 19.98
CA PRO A 182 -22.83 2.41 21.22
C PRO A 182 -21.48 1.72 21.46
N ARG A 183 -21.06 1.58 22.73
CA ARG A 183 -19.71 1.09 23.10
C ARG A 183 -19.28 -0.21 22.38
N GLY A 184 -20.20 -1.15 22.18
CA GLY A 184 -19.93 -2.42 21.50
C GLY A 184 -19.72 -2.30 19.99
N GLU A 185 -20.09 -1.17 19.39
CA GLU A 185 -20.03 -0.92 17.95
C GLU A 185 -18.96 0.10 17.56
N GLN A 186 -18.35 0.80 18.54
CA GLN A 186 -17.38 1.86 18.26
C GLN A 186 -16.13 1.34 17.56
N LYS A 187 -15.72 0.09 17.84
CA LYS A 187 -14.51 -0.52 17.28
C LYS A 187 -14.90 -1.55 16.23
N LEU A 188 -14.48 -1.34 14.99
CA LEU A 188 -14.80 -2.20 13.85
C LEU A 188 -14.56 -3.69 14.15
N LEU A 189 -13.38 -4.04 14.64
CA LEU A 189 -13.04 -5.44 14.94
C LEU A 189 -13.88 -6.06 16.05
N GLU A 190 -14.34 -5.28 17.04
CA GLU A 190 -15.24 -5.80 18.08
C GLU A 190 -16.66 -5.99 17.54
N TRP A 191 -17.10 -5.07 16.68
CA TRP A 191 -18.41 -5.12 16.05
C TRP A 191 -18.57 -6.29 15.08
N VAL A 192 -17.57 -6.59 14.24
CA VAL A 192 -17.70 -7.67 13.23
C VAL A 192 -17.66 -9.08 13.84
N LYS A 193 -16.95 -9.28 14.96
CA LYS A 193 -16.73 -10.60 15.61
C LYS A 193 -17.97 -11.51 15.68
N PRO A 194 -19.14 -11.05 16.21
CA PRO A 194 -20.32 -11.91 16.31
C PRO A 194 -20.94 -12.32 14.98
N TYR A 195 -20.61 -11.64 13.87
CA TYR A 195 -21.17 -11.89 12.54
C TYR A 195 -20.27 -12.79 11.69
N VAL A 196 -18.95 -12.68 11.83
CA VAL A 196 -18.01 -13.41 10.94
C VAL A 196 -18.00 -14.93 11.16
N SER A 197 -18.40 -15.39 12.36
CA SER A 197 -18.47 -16.82 12.68
C SER A 197 -19.77 -17.48 12.22
N ASP A 198 -20.77 -16.70 11.81
CA ASP A 198 -22.09 -17.19 11.40
C ASP A 198 -22.39 -16.73 9.97
N PRO A 199 -22.30 -17.63 8.96
CA PRO A 199 -22.57 -17.29 7.57
C PRO A 199 -23.96 -16.68 7.33
N LYS A 200 -24.95 -16.94 8.19
CA LYS A 200 -26.29 -16.34 8.08
C LYS A 200 -26.32 -14.88 8.53
N LYS A 201 -25.42 -14.50 9.44
CA LYS A 201 -25.27 -13.14 9.97
C LYS A 201 -24.24 -12.32 9.22
N PHE A 202 -23.32 -12.97 8.50
CA PHE A 202 -22.29 -12.30 7.71
C PHE A 202 -22.83 -11.23 6.74
N PRO A 203 -23.98 -11.41 6.05
CA PRO A 203 -24.53 -10.35 5.19
C PRO A 203 -24.79 -9.03 5.93
N THR A 204 -25.06 -9.06 7.24
CA THR A 204 -25.33 -7.86 8.06
C THR A 204 -24.13 -6.92 8.18
N ILE A 205 -22.90 -7.41 7.95
CA ILE A 205 -21.70 -6.57 8.03
C ILE A 205 -21.25 -6.02 6.67
N LEU A 206 -21.86 -6.45 5.57
CA LEU A 206 -21.49 -5.95 4.25
C LEU A 206 -21.85 -4.48 4.11
N ASP A 207 -21.04 -3.74 3.37
CA ASP A 207 -21.33 -2.35 3.04
C ASP A 207 -22.71 -2.27 2.36
N PRO A 208 -23.71 -1.64 2.99
CA PRO A 208 -25.08 -1.64 2.48
C PRO A 208 -25.20 -0.93 1.13
N ARG A 209 -24.21 -0.11 0.74
CA ARG A 209 -24.17 0.56 -0.56
C ARG A 209 -23.82 -0.38 -1.72
N LEU A 210 -23.29 -1.58 -1.44
CA LEU A 210 -22.88 -2.54 -2.47
C LEU A 210 -24.01 -3.44 -2.98
N GLU A 211 -25.17 -3.45 -2.31
CA GLU A 211 -26.39 -4.21 -2.67
C GLU A 211 -26.11 -5.56 -3.38
N GLU A 212 -26.82 -5.86 -4.49
CA GLU A 212 -26.73 -7.13 -5.25
C GLU A 212 -25.42 -7.30 -6.05
N GLN A 213 -24.49 -6.34 -6.00
CA GLN A 213 -23.24 -6.40 -6.78
C GLN A 213 -22.12 -7.18 -6.07
N ILE A 214 -22.35 -7.61 -4.83
CA ILE A 214 -21.35 -8.37 -4.07
C ILE A 214 -21.51 -9.87 -4.28
N ASP A 215 -20.46 -10.51 -4.76
CA ASP A 215 -20.38 -11.96 -4.74
C ASP A 215 -20.13 -12.44 -3.30
N MET A 216 -21.16 -13.04 -2.69
CA MET A 216 -21.11 -13.52 -1.31
C MET A 216 -19.96 -14.50 -1.06
N LYS A 217 -19.58 -15.29 -2.06
CA LYS A 217 -18.50 -16.27 -1.93
C LYS A 217 -17.15 -15.58 -1.78
N SER A 218 -16.85 -14.61 -2.63
CA SER A 218 -15.62 -13.81 -2.52
C SER A 218 -15.60 -12.95 -1.26
N ALA A 219 -16.73 -12.39 -0.83
CA ALA A 219 -16.83 -11.66 0.43
C ALA A 219 -16.48 -12.53 1.65
N LEU A 220 -17.01 -13.75 1.72
CA LEU A 220 -16.67 -14.72 2.78
C LEU A 220 -15.19 -15.13 2.73
N LYS A 221 -14.63 -15.36 1.54
CA LYS A 221 -13.20 -15.65 1.38
C LYS A 221 -12.32 -14.47 1.82
N LEU A 222 -12.71 -13.24 1.49
CA LEU A 222 -11.99 -12.04 1.91
C LEU A 222 -12.04 -11.86 3.43
N ALA A 223 -13.17 -12.12 4.07
CA ALA A 223 -13.28 -12.13 5.52
C ALA A 223 -12.42 -13.23 6.17
N SER A 224 -12.35 -14.42 5.56
CA SER A 224 -11.44 -15.48 5.99
C SER A 224 -9.97 -15.04 5.91
N LEU A 225 -9.58 -14.37 4.82
CA LEU A 225 -8.25 -13.79 4.66
C LEU A 225 -7.96 -12.71 5.72
N ALA A 226 -8.91 -11.81 5.98
CA ALA A 226 -8.81 -10.81 7.05
C ALA A 226 -8.57 -11.46 8.41
N ASN A 227 -9.30 -12.55 8.73
CA ASN A 227 -9.10 -13.30 9.97
C ASN A 227 -7.72 -13.94 10.07
N LYS A 228 -7.17 -14.47 8.97
CA LYS A 228 -5.77 -14.97 8.94
C LYS A 228 -4.77 -13.86 9.23
N CYS A 229 -5.00 -12.66 8.69
CA CYS A 229 -4.17 -11.48 8.94
C CYS A 229 -4.26 -11.00 10.40
N LEU A 230 -5.42 -11.17 11.03
CA LEU A 230 -5.72 -10.74 12.41
C LEU A 230 -5.46 -11.82 13.47
N MET A 231 -4.69 -12.86 13.15
CA MET A 231 -4.28 -13.85 14.14
C MET A 231 -3.47 -13.19 15.26
N LYS A 232 -3.82 -13.52 16.52
CA LYS A 232 -3.16 -12.95 17.71
C LYS A 232 -1.65 -13.23 17.73
N HIS A 233 -1.24 -14.42 17.29
CA HIS A 233 0.17 -14.77 17.18
C HIS A 233 0.73 -14.28 15.83
N PRO A 234 1.72 -13.37 15.81
CA PRO A 234 2.24 -12.78 14.56
C PRO A 234 2.82 -13.81 13.59
N LYS A 235 3.40 -14.89 14.12
CA LYS A 235 3.96 -15.99 13.31
C LYS A 235 2.90 -16.75 12.53
N SER A 236 1.65 -16.78 13.01
CA SER A 236 0.52 -17.45 12.35
C SER A 236 -0.13 -16.60 11.25
N ARG A 237 0.24 -15.32 11.13
CA ARG A 237 -0.23 -14.46 10.04
C ARG A 237 0.50 -14.82 8.75
N PRO A 238 -0.14 -14.75 7.57
CA PRO A 238 0.52 -15.04 6.30
C PRO A 238 1.61 -14.00 5.97
N LYS A 239 2.44 -14.32 4.98
CA LYS A 239 3.29 -13.34 4.28
C LYS A 239 2.46 -12.50 3.31
N MET A 240 2.99 -11.37 2.85
CA MET A 240 2.28 -10.52 1.89
C MET A 240 2.22 -11.18 0.51
N SER A 241 3.25 -11.92 0.10
CA SER A 241 3.23 -12.77 -1.10
C SER A 241 2.06 -13.77 -1.08
N GLU A 242 1.87 -14.50 0.02
CA GLU A 242 0.76 -15.44 0.21
C GLU A 242 -0.61 -14.71 0.17
N ILE A 243 -0.69 -13.49 0.71
CA ILE A 243 -1.89 -12.65 0.64
C ILE A 243 -2.24 -12.29 -0.82
N ILE A 244 -1.24 -11.95 -1.64
CA ILE A 244 -1.44 -11.63 -3.07
C ILE A 244 -2.02 -12.83 -3.82
N GLU A 245 -1.48 -14.03 -3.59
CA GLU A 245 -1.99 -15.28 -4.18
C GLU A 245 -3.43 -15.57 -3.76
N MET A 246 -3.73 -15.44 -2.46
CA MET A 246 -5.08 -15.63 -1.94
C MET A 246 -6.06 -14.61 -2.53
N LEU A 247 -5.67 -13.34 -2.68
CA LEU A 247 -6.49 -12.30 -3.32
C LEU A 247 -6.71 -12.60 -4.80
N GLY A 248 -5.68 -13.04 -5.53
CA GLY A 248 -5.81 -13.46 -6.93
C GLY A 248 -6.86 -14.55 -7.10
N SER A 249 -6.78 -15.60 -6.29
CA SER A 249 -7.79 -16.69 -6.32
C SER A 249 -9.21 -16.22 -5.97
N ILE A 250 -9.34 -15.19 -5.12
CA ILE A 250 -10.65 -14.58 -4.80
C ILE A 250 -11.19 -13.84 -6.03
N ILE A 251 -10.36 -12.99 -6.66
CA ILE A 251 -10.70 -12.17 -7.83
C ILE A 251 -11.08 -13.06 -9.03
N ASP A 252 -10.29 -14.10 -9.31
CA ASP A 252 -10.54 -15.04 -10.41
C ASP A 252 -11.88 -15.78 -10.22
N SER A 253 -12.27 -16.01 -8.96
CA SER A 253 -13.54 -16.67 -8.65
C SER A 253 -14.76 -15.73 -8.64
N ALA A 254 -14.53 -14.42 -8.53
CA ALA A 254 -15.56 -13.39 -8.49
C ALA A 254 -15.83 -12.76 -9.86
N SER A 255 -14.86 -12.85 -10.78
CA SER A 255 -15.00 -12.35 -12.14
C SER A 255 -15.99 -13.23 -12.91
N PRO A 256 -16.95 -12.65 -13.67
CA PRO A 256 -17.75 -13.42 -14.60
C PRO A 256 -16.80 -14.16 -15.54
N ARG A 257 -16.93 -15.49 -15.66
CA ARG A 257 -16.27 -16.19 -16.76
C ARG A 257 -16.95 -15.69 -18.01
N ASP A 258 -16.22 -15.03 -18.91
CA ASP A 258 -16.72 -14.76 -20.25
C ASP A 258 -17.23 -16.09 -20.80
N GLU A 259 -18.54 -16.15 -21.08
CA GLU A 259 -19.12 -17.26 -21.81
C GLU A 259 -18.42 -17.29 -23.17
N PHE A 260 -17.67 -18.36 -23.39
CA PHE A 260 -16.97 -18.65 -24.63
C PHE A 260 -18.01 -18.70 -25.76
N VAL A 261 -18.17 -17.61 -26.51
CA VAL A 261 -18.93 -17.63 -27.77
C VAL A 261 -17.98 -18.21 -28.83
N PRO A 262 -18.27 -19.38 -29.42
CA PRO A 262 -17.47 -19.87 -30.53
C PRO A 262 -17.66 -18.92 -31.71
N GLU A 263 -16.58 -18.24 -32.12
CA GLU A 263 -16.56 -17.49 -33.36
C GLU A 263 -16.87 -18.46 -34.51
N THR A 264 -17.98 -18.19 -35.19
CA THR A 264 -18.30 -18.83 -36.46
C THR A 264 -17.69 -17.98 -37.57
N ASP A 265 -17.05 -18.69 -38.50
CA ASP A 265 -16.26 -18.22 -39.61
C ASP A 265 -16.84 -16.98 -40.32
N ARG A 266 -16.01 -15.96 -40.50
CA ARG A 266 -16.20 -14.99 -41.58
C ARG A 266 -14.96 -14.96 -42.46
N GLU A 267 -15.23 -15.33 -43.70
CA GLU A 267 -14.33 -15.45 -44.83
C GLU A 267 -13.55 -14.15 -45.08
N THR A 268 -12.29 -14.36 -45.41
CA THR A 268 -11.32 -13.41 -45.96
C THR A 268 -11.81 -12.74 -47.25
N GLU A 269 -11.78 -11.42 -47.29
CA GLU A 269 -11.59 -10.67 -48.54
C GLU A 269 -10.27 -9.89 -48.49
N ILE A 270 -9.43 -10.20 -49.47
CA ILE A 270 -8.10 -9.66 -49.76
C ILE A 270 -8.28 -8.49 -50.73
N ILE A 271 -7.78 -7.28 -50.43
CA ILE A 271 -7.35 -6.31 -51.47
C ILE A 271 -6.11 -5.50 -50.99
N THR A 272 -4.99 -5.89 -51.61
CA THR A 272 -3.79 -5.17 -52.11
C THR A 272 -2.96 -4.22 -51.25
N GLU A 273 -1.67 -4.58 -51.24
CA GLU A 273 -0.45 -3.83 -50.94
C GLU A 273 -0.32 -2.53 -51.74
N GLU A 274 0.26 -1.50 -51.11
CA GLU A 274 1.32 -0.70 -51.74
C GLU A 274 2.47 -0.52 -50.74
N THR A 275 3.66 -0.80 -51.24
CA THR A 275 4.98 -0.83 -50.61
C THR A 275 5.69 0.50 -50.81
N GLU A 276 6.35 1.02 -49.77
CA GLU A 276 7.58 1.80 -49.94
C GLU A 276 8.59 1.44 -48.83
N GLU A 277 9.69 0.81 -49.25
CA GLU A 277 10.88 0.53 -48.45
C GLU A 277 11.77 1.78 -48.36
N SER A 278 12.40 1.98 -47.19
CA SER A 278 13.74 2.59 -47.14
C SER A 278 14.56 1.98 -45.99
N GLU A 279 15.80 1.64 -46.32
CA GLU A 279 16.75 0.76 -45.62
C GLU A 279 17.69 1.48 -44.61
N PRO A 280 18.58 0.77 -43.86
CA PRO A 280 18.87 1.03 -42.45
C PRO A 280 20.19 1.74 -42.13
N GLY A 281 20.23 2.39 -40.95
CA GLY A 281 21.43 2.96 -40.32
C GLY A 281 21.90 2.16 -39.09
N LYS A 282 23.20 1.87 -39.04
CA LYS A 282 23.91 0.95 -38.12
C LYS A 282 24.24 1.52 -36.72
N HIS A 283 24.25 0.60 -35.75
CA HIS A 283 25.12 0.45 -34.56
C HIS A 283 25.50 1.65 -33.67
N GLU A 284 25.24 1.51 -32.36
CA GLU A 284 26.33 1.56 -31.37
C GLU A 284 26.05 0.78 -30.08
N ASN A 285 27.14 0.25 -29.51
CA ASN A 285 27.24 -0.77 -28.50
C ASN A 285 27.87 -0.13 -27.26
N SER A 286 27.32 -0.25 -26.05
CA SER A 286 28.03 0.16 -24.83
C SER A 286 27.58 -0.57 -23.56
N ARG A 287 28.28 -1.67 -23.32
CA ARG A 287 28.86 -2.12 -22.03
C ARG A 287 28.13 -1.77 -20.73
N LYS A 288 27.54 -2.83 -20.16
CA LYS A 288 27.37 -3.09 -18.73
C LYS A 288 28.65 -2.72 -17.94
N LYS A 289 28.50 -1.94 -16.87
CA LYS A 289 29.37 -2.01 -15.68
C LYS A 289 28.47 -2.21 -14.46
N GLY A 290 28.61 -3.38 -13.83
CA GLY A 290 27.99 -3.67 -12.54
C GLY A 290 28.59 -2.77 -11.46
N PHE A 291 27.73 -2.26 -10.58
CA PHE A 291 28.14 -1.64 -9.34
C PHE A 291 28.01 -2.67 -8.22
N ASP A 292 29.12 -2.92 -7.54
CA ASP A 292 29.24 -3.89 -6.45
C ASP A 292 28.63 -3.29 -5.17
N LEU A 293 27.56 -3.92 -4.68
CA LEU A 293 26.69 -3.44 -3.60
C LEU A 293 27.28 -3.68 -2.20
N ARG A 294 28.50 -4.23 -2.09
CA ARG A 294 29.12 -4.59 -0.80
C ARG A 294 29.82 -3.44 -0.06
N GLU A 295 30.08 -2.29 -0.69
CA GLU A 295 30.80 -1.18 -0.01
C GLU A 295 29.92 -0.14 0.69
N LEU A 296 28.61 -0.06 0.41
CA LEU A 296 27.76 1.02 0.95
C LEU A 296 27.30 0.77 2.40
N VAL A 297 27.28 -0.49 2.86
CA VAL A 297 26.67 -0.86 4.15
C VAL A 297 27.68 -1.00 5.31
N MET A 298 28.99 -0.89 5.04
CA MET A 298 30.04 -1.07 6.07
C MET A 298 30.72 0.23 6.54
N ARG A 299 30.15 1.40 6.25
CA ARG A 299 30.63 2.69 6.80
C ARG A 299 29.46 3.56 7.25
N ASN A 300 28.91 3.29 8.43
CA ASN A 300 28.21 4.30 9.23
C ASN A 300 28.11 3.85 10.70
N ARG A 301 29.29 3.71 11.34
CA ARG A 301 29.42 4.04 12.76
C ARG A 301 30.13 5.39 12.82
N SER A 302 29.51 6.31 13.55
CA SER A 302 30.05 7.62 13.99
C SER A 302 29.79 8.80 13.04
N ILE A 303 29.02 9.74 13.58
CA ILE A 303 28.67 11.07 13.09
C ILE A 303 29.87 11.84 12.51
N GLY A 304 29.70 12.46 11.33
CA GLY A 304 30.57 13.53 10.83
C GLY A 304 30.54 13.72 9.32
N LYS A 305 29.80 14.74 8.85
CA LYS A 305 29.85 15.41 7.53
C LYS A 305 30.21 14.54 6.30
N LEU A 306 29.21 14.26 5.45
CA LEU A 306 29.46 13.88 4.05
C LEU A 306 29.23 15.08 3.12
N ASP A 307 30.23 15.33 2.28
CA ASP A 307 30.35 16.40 1.28
C ASP A 307 29.52 16.06 0.02
N TRP A 308 28.64 16.99 -0.40
CA TRP A 308 27.59 16.81 -1.41
C TRP A 308 27.91 17.50 -2.76
N ARG A 309 29.18 17.81 -3.03
CA ARG A 309 29.58 18.60 -4.22
C ARG A 309 29.25 18.01 -5.59
N ASN A 310 28.82 16.75 -5.70
CA ASN A 310 28.61 16.08 -7.00
C ASN A 310 27.19 15.53 -7.24
N TRP A 311 26.17 15.93 -6.47
CA TRP A 311 24.79 15.50 -6.73
C TRP A 311 23.90 16.68 -7.13
N THR A 312 23.39 16.65 -8.37
CA THR A 312 22.49 17.67 -8.92
C THR A 312 21.12 17.08 -9.25
N PRO A 313 20.08 17.35 -8.46
CA PRO A 313 18.70 17.11 -8.87
C PRO A 313 18.23 18.21 -9.85
N GLY A 314 17.37 17.84 -10.79
CA GLY A 314 16.79 18.77 -11.76
C GLY A 314 15.91 19.81 -11.06
N LEU A 315 16.31 21.07 -11.15
CA LEU A 315 15.54 22.21 -10.62
C LEU A 315 14.27 22.38 -11.45
N VAL A 316 13.10 22.06 -10.87
CA VAL A 316 11.82 22.44 -11.46
C VAL A 316 11.56 23.89 -11.05
N ARG A 317 11.83 24.83 -11.95
CA ARG A 317 11.39 26.22 -11.81
C ARG A 317 9.94 26.32 -12.27
N THR A 318 9.10 26.91 -11.43
CA THR A 318 7.80 27.48 -11.83
C THR A 318 7.99 28.89 -12.34
#